data_AF-A0A077ULD5-F1
#
_entry.id   AF-A0A077ULD5-F1
#
_cell.length_a   1.000
_cell.length_b   1.000
_cell.length_c   1.000
_cell.angle_alpha   90.00
_cell.angle_beta   90.00
_cell.angle_gamma   90.00
#
_symmetry.space_group_name_H-M   'P 1'
#
loop_
_entity.id
_entity.type
_entity.pdbx_description
1 polymer ?
#
loop_
_entity_poly.entity_id
_entity_poly.type
_entity_poly.pdbx_seq_one_letter_code
_entity_poly.pdbx_strand_id
1 'polypeptide(L)'
;MKILQNLKNVFNIKIKAFSLIEMILAMMTISIILLIVPGTIKISKTFLNESKDLTSVDFEFFASDLIGDFKTIDRKQIEIKPHSILINKTNEQIEYKLLNNKIIKTVNDKGNITMLNNVLSFSIDKDQDAILRISISLKDGALIRNKIMFV
;
A
#
# COMPACT_ATOMS: atom_id res chain seq x y z
N MET A 1 29.88 55.02 46.23
CA MET A 1 28.63 54.63 46.93
C MET A 1 27.55 54.05 46.01
N LYS A 2 27.31 54.60 44.81
CA LYS A 2 26.34 54.08 43.81
C LYS A 2 26.56 52.60 43.38
N ILE A 3 27.82 52.17 43.28
CA ILE A 3 28.19 50.81 42.85
C ILE A 3 27.75 49.74 43.89
N LEU A 4 27.93 50.03 45.18
CA LEU A 4 27.47 49.18 46.29
C LEU A 4 25.95 49.04 46.31
N GLN A 5 25.23 50.12 45.96
CA GLN A 5 23.77 50.14 45.89
C GLN A 5 23.25 49.32 44.70
N ASN A 6 23.94 49.37 43.56
CA ASN A 6 23.63 48.54 42.39
C ASN A 6 23.90 47.04 42.65
N LEU A 7 25.01 46.70 43.31
CA LEU A 7 25.29 45.32 43.71
C LEU A 7 24.21 44.77 44.65
N LYS A 8 23.77 45.58 45.63
CA LYS A 8 22.70 45.20 46.56
C LYS A 8 21.38 44.90 45.85
N ASN A 9 21.06 45.62 44.77
CA ASN A 9 19.86 45.36 43.97
C ASN A 9 19.94 44.07 43.16
N VAL A 10 21.11 43.70 42.62
CA VAL A 10 21.31 42.43 41.88
C VAL A 10 21.14 41.22 42.79
N PHE A 11 21.67 41.28 44.02
CA PHE A 11 21.49 40.21 45.02
C PHE A 11 20.08 40.12 45.61
N ASN A 12 19.22 41.12 45.36
CA ASN A 12 17.86 41.18 45.91
C ASN A 12 16.78 40.79 44.88
N ILE A 13 17.18 40.37 43.67
CA ILE A 13 16.25 39.84 42.67
C ILE A 13 15.93 38.38 43.03
N LYS A 14 14.85 38.17 43.80
CA LYS A 14 14.30 36.84 44.07
C LYS A 14 13.56 36.32 42.83
N ILE A 15 14.31 35.84 41.84
CA ILE A 15 13.73 35.09 40.73
C ILE A 15 13.35 33.71 41.27
N LYS A 16 12.08 33.32 41.18
CA LYS A 16 11.67 31.92 41.37
C LYS A 16 12.21 31.11 40.20
N ALA A 17 13.45 30.66 40.33
CA ALA A 17 14.09 29.75 39.39
C ALA A 17 13.91 28.32 39.88
N PHE A 18 13.85 27.39 38.94
CA PHE A 18 13.92 25.96 39.25
C PHE A 18 15.26 25.65 39.93
N SER A 19 15.21 24.74 40.89
CA SER A 19 16.41 24.15 41.44
C SER A 19 17.15 23.34 40.36
N LEU A 20 18.46 23.16 40.56
CA LEU A 20 19.29 22.37 39.66
C LEU A 20 18.73 20.95 39.45
N ILE A 21 18.20 20.33 40.52
CA ILE A 21 17.62 18.99 40.47
C ILE A 21 16.34 18.94 39.62
N GLU A 22 15.47 19.95 39.74
CA GLU A 22 14.26 20.07 38.90
C GLU A 22 14.63 20.27 37.42
N MET A 23 15.69 21.03 37.15
CA MET A 23 16.17 21.23 35.78
C MET A 23 16.73 19.94 35.16
N ILE A 24 17.49 19.15 35.93
CA ILE A 24 18.01 17.85 35.49
C ILE A 24 16.85 16.87 35.24
N LEU A 25 15.85 16.82 36.12
CA LEU A 25 14.66 16.00 35.94
C LEU A 25 13.89 16.39 34.67
N ALA A 26 13.68 17.69 34.45
CA ALA A 26 13.05 18.18 33.23
C ALA A 26 13.84 17.78 31.97
N MET A 27 15.17 17.94 31.99
CA MET A 27 16.02 17.52 30.86
C MET A 27 15.96 16.01 30.62
N MET A 28 15.93 15.18 31.66
CA MET A 28 15.77 13.73 31.52
C MET A 28 14.45 13.37 30.86
N THR A 29 13.33 13.98 31.30
CA THR A 29 12.01 13.72 30.70
C THR A 29 11.96 14.14 29.23
N ILE A 30 12.49 15.31 28.87
CA ILE A 30 12.55 15.79 27.48
C ILE A 30 13.40 14.86 26.62
N SER A 31 14.55 14.40 27.13
CA SER A 31 15.43 13.48 26.41
C SER A 31 14.77 12.15 26.10
N ILE A 32 14.00 11.60 27.06
CA ILE A 32 13.22 10.36 26.85
C ILE A 32 12.15 10.56 25.78
N ILE A 33 11.43 11.69 25.81
CA ILE A 33 10.42 12.01 24.80
C ILE A 33 11.06 12.11 23.41
N LEU A 34 12.16 12.85 23.28
CA LEU A 34 12.87 13.02 22.02
C LEU A 34 13.45 11.71 21.48
N LEU A 35 13.80 10.76 22.34
CA LEU A 35 14.26 9.43 21.93
C LEU A 35 13.11 8.57 21.37
N ILE A 36 11.94 8.61 22.00
CA ILE A 36 10.80 7.74 21.64
C ILE A 36 10.06 8.26 20.39
N VAL A 37 9.90 9.58 20.25
CA VAL A 37 9.09 10.20 19.19
C VAL A 37 9.52 9.76 17.77
N PRO A 38 10.81 9.79 17.37
CA PRO A 38 11.21 9.34 16.03
C PRO A 38 10.93 7.86 15.79
N GLY A 39 11.11 7.01 16.80
CA GLY A 39 10.85 5.58 16.73
C GLY A 39 9.37 5.30 16.46
N THR A 40 8.48 5.98 17.19
CA THR A 40 7.03 5.83 17.00
C THR A 40 6.59 6.28 15.60
N ILE A 41 7.09 7.41 15.10
CA ILE A 41 6.80 7.89 13.74
C ILE A 41 7.24 6.88 12.68
N LYS A 42 8.44 6.29 12.84
CA LYS A 42 8.95 5.29 11.90
C LYS A 42 8.07 4.05 11.86
N ILE A 43 7.69 3.52 13.02
CA ILE A 43 6.83 2.33 13.13
C ILE A 43 5.46 2.61 12.53
N SER A 44 4.84 3.75 12.85
CA SER A 44 3.54 4.13 12.27
C SER A 44 3.59 4.25 10.75
N LYS A 45 4.67 4.79 10.17
CA LYS A 45 4.85 4.85 8.71
C LYS A 45 5.02 3.46 8.10
N THR A 46 5.78 2.58 8.74
CA THR A 46 5.93 1.18 8.28
C THR A 46 4.58 0.47 8.30
N PHE A 47 3.82 0.54 9.39
CA PHE A 47 2.48 -0.05 9.48
C PHE A 47 1.52 0.51 8.44
N LEU A 48 1.55 1.82 8.19
CA LEU A 48 0.71 2.43 7.15
C LEU A 48 1.07 1.90 5.75
N ASN A 49 2.36 1.75 5.46
CA ASN A 49 2.82 1.23 4.17
C ASN A 49 2.49 -0.26 4.02
N GLU A 50 2.68 -1.07 5.07
CA GLU A 50 2.30 -2.49 5.06
C GLU A 50 0.79 -2.67 4.97
N SER A 51 -0.01 -1.84 5.64
CA SER A 51 -1.48 -1.84 5.48
C SER A 51 -1.91 -1.45 4.06
N LYS A 52 -1.14 -0.59 3.40
CA LYS A 52 -1.31 -0.24 1.98
C LYS A 52 -0.93 -1.39 1.04
N ASP A 53 0.08 -2.17 1.39
CA ASP A 53 0.43 -3.39 0.66
C ASP A 53 -0.58 -4.52 0.93
N LEU A 54 -1.12 -4.62 2.14
CA LEU A 54 -2.22 -5.51 2.51
C LEU A 54 -3.52 -5.11 1.81
N THR A 55 -3.69 -3.84 1.39
CA THR A 55 -4.78 -3.42 0.47
C THR A 55 -4.58 -3.88 -0.98
N SER A 56 -3.59 -4.74 -1.24
CA SER A 56 -3.65 -5.67 -2.38
C SER A 56 -4.80 -6.69 -2.28
N VAL A 57 -5.68 -6.60 -1.26
CA VAL A 57 -7.01 -7.23 -1.21
C VAL A 57 -7.72 -7.23 -2.58
N ASP A 58 -7.73 -6.12 -3.31
CA ASP A 58 -8.36 -6.06 -4.65
C ASP A 58 -7.67 -7.02 -5.63
N PHE A 59 -6.34 -7.11 -5.57
CA PHE A 59 -5.56 -8.07 -6.36
C PHE A 59 -5.78 -9.51 -5.91
N GLU A 60 -5.88 -9.77 -4.60
CA GLU A 60 -6.16 -11.10 -4.08
C GLU A 60 -7.57 -11.57 -4.45
N PHE A 61 -8.58 -10.70 -4.38
CA PHE A 61 -9.93 -11.01 -4.84
C PHE A 61 -9.97 -11.25 -6.35
N PHE A 62 -9.32 -10.39 -7.13
CA PHE A 62 -9.18 -10.61 -8.57
C PHE A 62 -8.50 -11.96 -8.86
N ALA A 63 -7.38 -12.26 -8.21
CA ALA A 63 -6.64 -13.49 -8.43
C ALA A 63 -7.46 -14.72 -8.02
N SER A 64 -8.17 -14.65 -6.90
CA SER A 64 -9.02 -15.73 -6.41
C SER A 64 -10.21 -16.01 -7.33
N ASP A 65 -10.90 -14.96 -7.80
CA ASP A 65 -12.01 -15.05 -8.75
C ASP A 65 -11.54 -15.65 -10.09
N LEU A 66 -10.39 -15.15 -10.59
CA LEU A 66 -9.77 -15.64 -11.81
C LEU A 66 -9.39 -17.12 -11.70
N ILE A 67 -8.67 -17.52 -10.66
CA ILE A 67 -8.29 -18.92 -10.41
C ILE A 67 -9.56 -19.80 -10.31
N GLY A 68 -10.62 -19.32 -9.66
CA GLY A 68 -11.91 -20.01 -9.59
C GLY A 68 -12.51 -20.28 -10.98
N ASP A 69 -12.47 -19.29 -11.86
CA ASP A 69 -12.95 -19.43 -13.24
C ASP A 69 -12.12 -20.40 -14.09
N PHE A 70 -10.80 -20.43 -13.89
CA PHE A 70 -9.90 -21.35 -14.59
C PHE A 70 -9.92 -22.79 -14.07
N LYS A 71 -10.24 -23.00 -12.79
CA LYS A 71 -10.21 -24.34 -12.17
C LYS A 71 -11.25 -25.30 -12.75
N THR A 72 -12.33 -24.78 -13.31
CA THR A 72 -13.52 -25.57 -13.73
C THR A 72 -13.58 -25.85 -15.23
N ILE A 73 -12.57 -25.42 -16.00
CA ILE A 73 -12.61 -25.39 -17.47
C ILE A 73 -11.44 -26.14 -18.09
N ASP A 74 -11.65 -26.68 -19.29
CA ASP A 74 -10.58 -27.26 -20.10
C ASP A 74 -9.80 -26.13 -20.80
N ARG A 75 -8.50 -26.33 -21.02
CA ARG A 75 -7.59 -25.34 -21.61
C ARG A 75 -8.02 -24.89 -23.02
N LYS A 76 -8.77 -25.72 -23.73
CA LYS A 76 -9.33 -25.41 -25.07
C LYS A 76 -10.41 -24.32 -25.03
N GLN A 77 -10.97 -24.06 -23.85
CA GLN A 77 -12.02 -23.07 -23.63
C GLN A 77 -11.44 -21.67 -23.35
N ILE A 78 -10.11 -21.53 -23.34
CA ILE A 78 -9.42 -20.28 -23.06
C ILE A 78 -8.87 -19.71 -24.37
N GLU A 79 -9.29 -18.49 -24.71
CA GLU A 79 -8.77 -17.73 -25.82
C GLU A 79 -8.03 -16.50 -25.28
N ILE A 80 -6.75 -16.40 -25.62
CA ILE A 80 -5.90 -15.25 -25.22
C ILE A 80 -5.93 -14.25 -26.37
N LYS A 81 -6.34 -13.02 -26.07
CA LYS A 81 -6.36 -11.90 -27.00
C LYS A 81 -5.40 -10.81 -26.49
N PRO A 82 -5.03 -9.83 -27.33
CA PRO A 82 -4.22 -8.71 -26.86
C PRO A 82 -4.94 -7.96 -25.72
N HIS A 83 -4.34 -7.94 -24.53
CA HIS A 83 -4.87 -7.28 -23.33
C HIS A 83 -6.23 -7.81 -22.83
N SER A 84 -6.65 -9.00 -23.28
CA SER A 84 -7.83 -9.66 -22.75
C SER A 84 -7.73 -11.18 -22.75
N ILE A 85 -8.49 -11.79 -21.85
CA ILE A 85 -8.67 -13.24 -21.77
C ILE A 85 -10.14 -13.52 -21.90
N LEU A 86 -10.48 -14.46 -22.78
CA LEU A 86 -11.83 -14.97 -22.93
C LEU A 86 -11.88 -16.42 -22.46
N ILE A 87 -12.87 -16.72 -21.64
CA ILE A 87 -13.15 -18.03 -21.09
C ILE A 87 -14.55 -18.43 -21.57
N ASN A 88 -14.61 -19.42 -22.45
CA ASN A 88 -15.86 -19.93 -23.03
C ASN A 88 -16.30 -21.20 -22.30
N LYS A 89 -17.07 -21.06 -21.22
CA LYS A 89 -17.73 -22.20 -20.56
C LYS A 89 -18.95 -22.63 -21.38
N THR A 90 -19.49 -23.81 -21.09
CA THR A 90 -20.63 -24.39 -21.82
C THR A 90 -21.87 -23.47 -21.87
N ASN A 91 -22.13 -22.72 -20.79
CA ASN A 91 -23.30 -21.85 -20.66
C ASN A 91 -22.98 -20.36 -20.42
N GLU A 92 -21.70 -20.01 -20.30
CA GLU A 92 -21.27 -18.65 -20.01
C GLU A 92 -19.95 -18.31 -20.67
N GLN A 93 -19.84 -17.09 -21.20
CA GLN A 93 -18.62 -16.51 -21.72
C GLN A 93 -18.15 -15.44 -20.76
N ILE A 94 -16.96 -15.61 -20.20
CA ILE A 94 -16.36 -14.66 -19.26
C ILE A 94 -15.19 -13.98 -19.97
N GLU A 95 -15.20 -12.65 -20.02
CA GLU A 95 -14.09 -11.88 -20.56
C GLU A 95 -13.46 -11.02 -19.46
N TYR A 96 -12.14 -11.09 -19.35
CA TYR A 96 -11.34 -10.15 -18.56
C TYR A 96 -10.58 -9.26 -19.54
N LYS A 97 -10.82 -7.95 -19.53
CA LYS A 97 -10.17 -7.00 -20.45
C LYS A 97 -9.61 -5.78 -19.73
N LEU A 98 -8.49 -5.29 -20.23
CA LEU A 98 -7.95 -3.99 -19.83
C LEU A 98 -8.65 -2.88 -20.61
N LEU A 99 -9.39 -2.01 -19.91
CA LEU A 99 -10.06 -0.85 -20.49
C LEU A 99 -9.92 0.35 -19.54
N ASN A 100 -9.52 1.52 -20.06
CA ASN A 100 -9.42 2.77 -19.30
C ASN A 100 -8.63 2.62 -17.98
N ASN A 101 -7.47 1.96 -18.03
CA ASN A 101 -6.62 1.66 -16.88
C ASN A 101 -7.30 0.82 -15.78
N LYS A 102 -8.26 -0.03 -16.16
CA LYS A 102 -8.93 -0.96 -15.26
C LYS A 102 -9.01 -2.34 -15.89
N ILE A 103 -8.92 -3.39 -15.07
CA ILE A 103 -9.34 -4.72 -15.51
C ILE A 103 -10.83 -4.84 -15.25
N ILE A 104 -11.59 -5.10 -16.30
CA ILE A 104 -13.04 -5.26 -16.27
C ILE A 104 -13.37 -6.71 -16.61
N LYS A 105 -14.19 -7.34 -15.78
CA LYS A 105 -14.82 -8.64 -16.02
C LYS A 105 -16.23 -8.42 -16.59
N THR A 106 -16.56 -9.15 -17.64
CA THR A 106 -17.92 -9.21 -18.22
C THR A 106 -18.36 -10.66 -18.35
N VAL A 107 -19.63 -10.96 -18.11
CA VAL A 107 -20.20 -12.30 -18.26
C VAL A 107 -21.31 -12.24 -19.32
N ASN A 108 -21.18 -13.03 -20.38
CA ASN A 108 -22.07 -13.02 -21.55
C ASN A 108 -22.24 -11.61 -22.16
N ASP A 109 -21.14 -10.86 -22.25
CA ASP A 109 -21.10 -9.44 -22.67
C ASP A 109 -22.03 -8.50 -21.89
N LYS A 110 -22.52 -8.94 -20.73
CA LYS A 110 -23.44 -8.19 -19.87
C LYS A 110 -22.76 -7.83 -18.56
N GLY A 111 -23.00 -6.58 -18.14
CA GLY A 111 -22.42 -6.01 -16.93
C GLY A 111 -20.93 -5.70 -17.09
N ASN A 112 -20.46 -4.71 -16.34
CA ASN A 112 -19.05 -4.35 -16.26
C ASN A 112 -18.62 -4.37 -14.80
N ILE A 113 -17.99 -5.46 -14.37
CA ILE A 113 -17.49 -5.59 -13.02
C ILE A 113 -16.03 -5.12 -13.03
N THR A 114 -15.74 -4.02 -12.33
CA THR A 114 -14.36 -3.54 -12.19
C THR A 114 -13.65 -4.44 -11.19
N MET A 115 -12.62 -5.17 -11.64
CA MET A 115 -11.84 -6.06 -10.80
C MET A 115 -10.62 -5.35 -10.21
N LEU A 116 -9.92 -4.55 -11.04
CA LEU A 116 -8.74 -3.80 -10.62
C LEU A 116 -8.75 -2.38 -11.20
N ASN A 117 -8.29 -1.42 -10.41
CA ASN A 117 -8.08 -0.04 -10.84
C ASN A 117 -6.60 0.27 -11.02
N ASN A 118 -6.30 1.38 -11.70
CA ASN A 118 -4.94 1.89 -11.93
C ASN A 118 -4.00 0.88 -12.60
N VAL A 119 -4.54 0.05 -13.48
CA VAL A 119 -3.79 -0.93 -14.26
C VAL A 119 -3.12 -0.24 -15.45
N LEU A 120 -1.81 -0.40 -15.58
CA LEU A 120 -1.01 0.14 -16.67
C LEU A 120 -0.83 -0.89 -17.79
N SER A 121 -0.66 -2.17 -17.43
CA SER A 121 -0.50 -3.26 -18.38
C SER A 121 -1.14 -4.54 -17.82
N PHE A 122 -1.61 -5.37 -18.76
CA PHE A 122 -2.17 -6.69 -18.50
C PHE A 122 -1.74 -7.59 -19.65
N SER A 123 -0.84 -8.53 -19.36
CA SER A 123 -0.33 -9.48 -20.35
C SER A 123 -0.47 -10.91 -19.86
N ILE A 124 -0.68 -11.80 -20.82
CA ILE A 124 -0.88 -13.23 -20.57
C ILE A 124 -0.02 -13.99 -21.55
N ASP A 125 0.85 -14.83 -21.00
CA ASP A 125 1.77 -15.65 -21.74
C ASP A 125 1.56 -17.11 -21.37
N LYS A 126 1.61 -18.00 -22.36
CA LYS A 126 1.65 -19.44 -22.10
C LYS A 126 3.09 -19.81 -21.74
N ASP A 127 3.28 -20.41 -20.56
CA ASP A 127 4.56 -20.93 -20.11
C ASP A 127 4.81 -22.36 -20.64
N GLN A 128 6.04 -22.86 -20.49
CA GLN A 128 6.53 -24.12 -21.07
C GLN A 128 5.69 -25.34 -20.66
N ASP A 129 5.15 -25.35 -19.44
CA ASP A 129 4.29 -26.43 -18.91
C ASP A 129 2.79 -26.22 -19.18
N ALA A 130 2.46 -25.33 -20.12
CA ALA A 130 1.09 -24.92 -20.44
C ALA A 130 0.31 -24.33 -19.24
N ILE A 131 1.06 -23.71 -18.32
CA ILE A 131 0.57 -22.81 -17.27
C ILE A 131 0.41 -21.41 -17.87
N LEU A 132 -0.64 -20.70 -17.50
CA LEU A 132 -0.85 -19.31 -17.92
C LEU A 132 -0.14 -18.39 -16.94
N ARG A 133 0.86 -17.66 -17.43
CA ARG A 133 1.52 -16.60 -16.69
C ARG A 133 0.81 -15.29 -16.96
N ILE A 134 0.27 -14.69 -15.90
CA ILE A 134 -0.46 -13.42 -15.97
C ILE A 134 0.39 -12.35 -15.29
N SER A 135 0.75 -11.32 -16.03
CA SER A 135 1.56 -10.20 -15.55
C SER A 135 0.77 -8.90 -15.57
N ILE A 136 0.75 -8.19 -14.45
CA ILE A 136 -0.01 -6.97 -14.24
C ILE A 136 0.90 -5.88 -13.67
N SER A 137 0.92 -4.71 -14.30
CA SER A 137 1.55 -3.51 -13.74
C SER A 137 0.48 -2.56 -13.19
N LEU A 138 0.57 -2.21 -11.91
CA LEU A 138 -0.34 -1.32 -11.19
C LEU A 138 0.38 -0.01 -10.85
N LYS A 139 -0.34 1.11 -10.96
CA LYS A 139 0.13 2.41 -10.48
C LYS A 139 -0.38 2.64 -9.05
N ASP A 140 0.54 2.76 -8.12
CA ASP A 140 0.28 3.09 -6.71
C ASP A 140 0.94 4.44 -6.39
N GLY A 141 0.16 5.51 -6.55
CA GLY A 141 0.67 6.88 -6.46
C GLY A 141 1.73 7.18 -7.53
N ALA A 142 2.98 7.40 -7.09
CA ALA A 142 4.13 7.63 -7.97
C ALA A 142 4.91 6.34 -8.31
N LEU A 143 4.58 5.22 -7.66
CA LEU A 143 5.28 3.94 -7.82
C LEU A 143 4.52 3.05 -8.81
N ILE A 144 5.27 2.23 -9.55
CA ILE A 144 4.73 1.16 -10.39
C ILE A 144 5.04 -0.16 -9.69
N ARG A 145 3.99 -0.94 -9.40
CA ARG A 145 4.10 -2.28 -8.80
C ARG A 145 3.80 -3.32 -9.86
N ASN A 146 4.67 -4.31 -10.02
CA ASN A 146 4.46 -5.44 -10.91
C ASN A 146 4.03 -6.65 -10.08
N LYS A 147 2.93 -7.28 -10.48
CA LYS A 147 2.40 -8.51 -9.88
C LYS A 147 2.34 -9.59 -10.95
N ILE A 148 2.69 -10.81 -10.58
CA ILE A 148 2.68 -11.97 -11.46
C ILE A 148 1.93 -13.08 -10.75
N MET A 149 1.06 -13.77 -11.46
CA MET A 149 0.37 -14.97 -10.98
C MET A 149 0.38 -16.04 -12.07
N PHE A 150 0.20 -17.28 -11.64
CA PHE A 150 0.17 -18.46 -12.48
C PHE A 150 -1.16 -19.17 -12.31
N VAL A 151 -1.78 -19.55 -13.42
CA VAL A 151 -3.09 -20.21 -13.45
C VAL A 151 -3.09 -21.40 -14.39
#